data_AF-A0A512BM80-F1
#
_entry.id   AF-A0A512BM80-F1
#
_cell.length_a   1.000
_cell.length_b   1.000
_cell.length_c   1.000
_cell.angle_alpha   90.00
_cell.angle_beta   90.00
_cell.angle_gamma   90.00
#
_symmetry.space_group_name_H-M   'P 1'
#
loop_
_entity.id
_entity.type
_entity.pdbx_description
1 polymer ?
#
loop_
_entity_poly.entity_id
_entity_poly.type
_entity_poly.pdbx_seq_one_letter_code
_entity_poly.pdbx_strand_id
1 'polypeptide(L)'
;MESDDLGMYYWNRDFEKVREYLKVKHELNEQVRDMLTAEELADLKALFYIGRGSEQGEHYAQVLEHMKTLQSEPLSIDEIDSILSKTSLLENIIIGASLVGRPTLATRLREIRPLPDNADAPVLPEDTAQNDSEPPETTQPA
;
A
#
# COMPACT_ATOMS: atom_id res chain seq x y z
N MET A 1 -17.85 21.06 27.33
CA MET A 1 -17.08 20.65 26.13
C MET A 1 -15.92 19.84 26.66
N GLU A 2 -16.02 18.54 26.51
CA GLU A 2 -15.09 17.57 27.08
C GLU A 2 -13.90 17.47 26.11
N SER A 3 -12.80 18.07 26.51
CA SER A 3 -11.54 18.10 25.79
C SER A 3 -10.48 17.58 26.74
N ASP A 4 -10.42 16.26 26.96
CA ASP A 4 -9.40 15.64 27.82
C ASP A 4 -9.28 14.11 27.59
N ASP A 5 -9.02 13.68 26.36
CA ASP A 5 -8.41 12.36 26.12
C ASP A 5 -7.48 12.36 24.90
N LEU A 6 -6.48 13.23 24.95
CA LEU A 6 -5.30 13.15 24.07
C LEU A 6 -4.03 12.97 24.92
N GLY A 7 -4.18 12.25 26.03
CA GLY A 7 -3.14 11.95 26.99
C GLY A 7 -2.57 10.55 26.78
N MET A 8 -1.66 10.41 25.82
CA MET A 8 -0.56 9.44 25.83
C MET A 8 -0.72 8.20 26.73
N TYR A 9 -1.32 7.12 26.19
CA TYR A 9 -1.41 5.78 26.79
C TYR A 9 -0.05 5.07 26.95
N TYR A 10 1.08 5.78 27.08
CA TYR A 10 2.41 5.19 27.27
C TYR A 10 2.47 4.32 28.54
N TRP A 11 1.69 4.67 29.58
CA TRP A 11 1.72 4.00 30.87
C TRP A 11 0.86 2.73 30.96
N ASN A 12 -0.12 2.56 30.05
CA ASN A 12 -1.01 1.38 30.00
C ASN A 12 -0.70 0.48 28.79
N ARG A 13 0.53 0.52 28.28
CA ARG A 13 0.92 -0.33 27.16
C ARG A 13 1.03 -1.77 27.63
N ASP A 14 0.32 -2.65 26.95
CA ASP A 14 0.47 -4.09 27.15
C ASP A 14 1.84 -4.53 26.62
N PHE A 15 2.83 -4.56 27.52
CA PHE A 15 4.21 -4.91 27.18
C PHE A 15 4.34 -6.32 26.60
N GLU A 16 3.41 -7.23 26.93
CA GLU A 16 3.41 -8.57 26.37
C GLU A 16 3.03 -8.53 24.89
N LYS A 17 1.95 -7.81 24.54
CA LYS A 17 1.57 -7.61 23.12
C LYS A 17 2.65 -6.92 22.32
N VAL A 18 3.37 -5.97 22.90
CA VAL A 18 4.50 -5.31 22.24
C VAL A 18 5.64 -6.30 22.00
N ARG A 19 5.98 -7.11 23.00
CA ARG A 19 7.04 -8.12 22.87
C ARG A 19 6.67 -9.15 21.81
N GLU A 20 5.44 -9.63 21.83
CA GLU A 20 4.92 -10.57 20.84
C GLU A 20 4.96 -9.99 19.43
N TYR A 21 4.48 -8.75 19.25
CA TYR A 21 4.56 -8.04 17.97
C TYR A 21 6.01 -7.92 17.47
N LEU A 22 6.94 -7.48 18.33
CA LEU A 22 8.35 -7.35 17.96
C LEU A 22 8.99 -8.69 17.61
N LYS A 23 8.62 -9.77 18.32
CA LYS A 23 9.08 -11.12 18.03
C LYS A 23 8.59 -11.59 16.66
N VAL A 24 7.28 -11.51 16.41
CA VAL A 24 6.69 -11.92 15.11
C VAL A 24 7.28 -11.10 13.97
N LYS A 25 7.43 -9.79 14.17
CA LYS A 25 8.05 -8.88 13.20
C LYS A 25 9.50 -9.28 12.90
N HIS A 26 10.30 -9.59 13.93
CA HIS A 26 11.68 -10.02 13.75
C HIS A 26 11.76 -11.35 13.00
N GLU A 27 10.95 -12.34 13.38
CA GLU A 27 10.87 -13.64 12.70
C GLU A 27 10.47 -13.50 11.22
N LEU A 28 9.52 -12.61 10.91
CA LEU A 28 9.15 -12.31 9.53
C LEU A 28 10.31 -11.68 8.75
N ASN A 29 11.01 -10.70 9.34
CA ASN A 29 12.13 -10.03 8.69
C ASN A 29 13.30 -10.99 8.43
N GLU A 30 13.58 -11.90 9.36
CA GLU A 30 14.59 -12.96 9.18
C GLU A 30 14.19 -13.91 8.04
N GLN A 31 12.94 -14.36 7.98
CA GLN A 31 12.46 -15.20 6.88
C GLN A 31 12.57 -14.48 5.52
N VAL A 32 12.19 -13.20 5.46
CA VAL A 32 12.30 -12.43 4.22
C VAL A 32 13.76 -12.23 3.82
N ARG A 33 14.68 -12.04 4.77
CA ARG A 33 16.12 -11.95 4.50
C ARG A 33 16.64 -13.23 3.85
N ASP A 34 16.17 -14.38 4.31
CA ASP A 34 16.62 -15.68 3.81
C ASP A 34 15.97 -16.05 2.47
N MET A 35 14.82 -15.44 2.13
CA MET A 35 14.10 -15.67 0.87
C MET A 35 14.52 -14.73 -0.27
N LEU A 36 14.93 -13.50 0.04
CA LEU A 36 15.20 -12.47 -0.97
C LEU A 36 16.70 -12.21 -1.11
N THR A 37 17.14 -12.11 -2.35
CA THR A 37 18.43 -11.51 -2.70
C THR A 37 18.39 -9.98 -2.58
N ALA A 38 19.57 -9.36 -2.52
CA ALA A 38 19.67 -7.90 -2.53
C ALA A 38 19.06 -7.27 -3.81
N GLU A 39 19.19 -7.96 -4.95
CA GLU A 39 18.58 -7.52 -6.22
C GLU A 39 17.06 -7.57 -6.18
N GLU A 40 16.47 -8.64 -5.64
CA GLU A 40 15.01 -8.76 -5.51
C GLU A 40 14.45 -7.74 -4.53
N LEU A 41 15.14 -7.46 -3.43
CA LEU A 41 14.73 -6.39 -2.51
C LEU A 41 14.81 -5.02 -3.19
N ALA A 42 15.85 -4.77 -4.00
CA ALA A 42 15.97 -3.54 -4.77
C ALA A 42 14.83 -3.39 -5.80
N ASP A 43 14.44 -4.47 -6.48
CA ASP A 43 13.29 -4.47 -7.40
C ASP A 43 11.98 -4.14 -6.67
N LEU A 44 11.72 -4.77 -5.54
CA LEU A 44 10.53 -4.49 -4.72
C LEU A 44 10.48 -3.03 -4.26
N LYS A 45 11.61 -2.48 -3.80
CA LYS A 45 11.72 -1.07 -3.40
C LYS A 45 11.47 -0.14 -4.60
N ALA A 46 12.06 -0.44 -5.77
CA ALA A 46 11.86 0.36 -6.97
C ALA A 46 10.37 0.40 -7.38
N LEU A 47 9.71 -0.76 -7.43
CA LEU A 47 8.28 -0.84 -7.74
C LEU A 47 7.44 -0.08 -6.71
N PHE A 48 7.73 -0.23 -5.41
CA PHE A 48 7.03 0.50 -4.35
C PHE A 48 7.14 2.02 -4.51
N TYR A 49 8.34 2.56 -4.73
CA TYR A 49 8.54 4.02 -4.82
C TYR A 49 7.95 4.62 -6.11
N ILE A 50 7.97 3.88 -7.22
CA ILE A 50 7.27 4.27 -8.45
C ILE A 50 5.76 4.28 -8.20
N GLY A 51 5.20 3.21 -7.60
CA GLY A 51 3.77 3.14 -7.32
C GLY A 51 3.26 4.18 -6.33
N ARG A 52 4.11 4.58 -5.38
CA ARG A 52 3.86 5.69 -4.45
C ARG A 52 3.79 7.06 -5.16
N GLY A 53 4.20 7.14 -6.43
CA GLY A 53 4.29 8.40 -7.17
C GLY A 53 5.48 9.26 -6.75
N SER A 54 6.48 8.67 -6.08
CA SER A 54 7.75 9.37 -5.79
C SER A 54 8.66 9.42 -7.01
N GLU A 55 8.48 8.46 -7.94
CA GLU A 55 9.25 8.33 -9.18
C GLU A 55 8.33 8.02 -10.36
N GLN A 56 8.76 8.34 -11.58
CA GLN A 56 8.03 8.02 -12.81
C GLN A 56 8.36 6.60 -13.29
N GLY A 57 7.36 5.85 -13.75
CA GLY A 57 7.55 4.47 -14.23
C GLY A 57 8.55 4.34 -15.38
N GLU A 58 8.67 5.35 -16.23
CA GLU A 58 9.64 5.42 -17.33
C GLU A 58 11.10 5.39 -16.86
N HIS A 59 11.36 5.81 -15.62
CA HIS A 59 12.69 5.83 -15.02
C HIS A 59 13.02 4.55 -14.24
N TYR A 60 12.22 3.49 -14.37
CA TYR A 60 12.38 2.25 -13.60
C TYR A 60 13.82 1.71 -13.58
N ALA A 61 14.52 1.70 -14.72
CA ALA A 61 15.90 1.22 -14.76
C ALA A 61 16.85 2.06 -13.89
N GLN A 62 16.68 3.39 -13.88
CA GLN A 62 17.49 4.31 -13.07
C GLN A 62 17.16 4.16 -11.59
N VAL A 63 15.87 4.04 -11.26
CA VAL A 63 15.40 3.81 -9.89
C VAL A 63 15.92 2.47 -9.37
N LEU A 64 15.86 1.41 -10.18
CA LEU A 64 16.37 0.09 -9.82
C LEU A 64 17.87 0.12 -9.53
N GLU A 65 18.66 0.72 -10.42
CA GLU A 65 20.11 0.84 -10.21
C GLU A 65 20.41 1.65 -8.95
N HIS A 66 19.69 2.76 -8.71
CA HIS A 66 19.82 3.50 -7.46
C HIS A 66 19.50 2.61 -6.24
N MET A 67 18.39 1.88 -6.27
CA MET A 67 18.00 0.99 -5.16
C MET A 67 19.02 -0.12 -4.90
N LYS A 68 19.67 -0.65 -5.94
CA LYS A 68 20.77 -1.62 -5.80
C LYS A 68 21.97 -1.02 -5.08
N THR A 69 22.36 0.22 -5.41
CA THR A 69 23.49 0.90 -4.72
C THR A 69 23.23 1.15 -3.23
N LEU A 70 21.97 1.13 -2.82
CA LEU A 70 21.56 1.33 -1.43
C LEU A 70 21.44 0.04 -0.62
N GLN A 71 21.57 -1.15 -1.23
CA GLN A 71 21.50 -2.41 -0.49
C GLN A 71 22.88 -2.89 -0.06
N SER A 72 22.92 -3.46 1.14
CA SER A 72 24.06 -4.22 1.65
C SER A 72 23.99 -5.68 1.18
N GLU A 73 25.17 -6.32 1.08
CA GLU A 73 25.26 -7.77 0.87
C GLU A 73 26.17 -8.38 1.96
N PRO A 74 25.63 -9.18 2.91
CA PRO A 74 24.24 -9.63 3.01
C PRO A 74 23.25 -8.52 3.44
N LEU A 75 21.96 -8.72 3.14
CA LEU A 75 20.89 -7.81 3.52
C LEU A 75 20.79 -7.65 5.05
N SER A 76 20.68 -6.40 5.51
CA SER A 76 20.42 -6.09 6.91
C SER A 76 18.92 -6.18 7.23
N ILE A 77 18.61 -6.47 8.49
CA ILE A 77 17.22 -6.52 8.97
C ILE A 77 16.56 -5.15 8.88
N ASP A 78 17.30 -4.06 9.09
CA ASP A 78 16.77 -2.70 9.00
C ASP A 78 16.37 -2.34 7.55
N GLU A 79 17.13 -2.80 6.54
CA GLU A 79 16.79 -2.59 5.13
C GLU A 79 15.48 -3.28 4.74
N ILE A 80 15.25 -4.49 5.27
CA ILE A 80 14.01 -5.24 5.06
C ILE A 80 12.86 -4.57 5.83
N ASP A 81 13.11 -4.20 7.07
CA ASP A 81 12.11 -3.55 7.91
C ASP A 81 11.62 -2.23 7.33
N SER A 82 12.52 -1.48 6.71
CA SER A 82 12.23 -0.18 6.10
C SER A 82 11.07 -0.24 5.10
N ILE A 83 10.93 -1.38 4.40
CA ILE A 83 9.91 -1.60 3.37
C ILE A 83 8.74 -2.44 3.90
N LEU A 84 8.97 -3.49 4.69
CA LEU A 84 7.91 -4.34 5.23
C LEU A 84 7.04 -3.63 6.28
N SER A 85 7.57 -2.60 6.94
CA SER A 85 6.80 -1.76 7.86
C SER A 85 5.75 -0.87 7.17
N LYS A 86 5.71 -0.80 5.84
CA LYS A 86 4.77 0.06 5.10
C LYS A 86 3.40 -0.62 4.98
N THR A 87 2.37 0.00 5.56
CA THR A 87 0.97 -0.48 5.48
C THR A 87 0.42 -0.53 4.06
N SER A 88 0.97 0.28 3.16
CA SER A 88 0.58 0.37 1.75
C SER A 88 1.55 -0.38 0.82
N LEU A 89 2.35 -1.31 1.34
CA LEU A 89 3.40 -2.00 0.58
C LEU A 89 2.85 -2.69 -0.69
N LEU A 90 1.93 -3.64 -0.50
CA LEU A 90 1.42 -4.46 -1.60
C LEU A 90 0.70 -3.61 -2.65
N GLU A 91 -0.14 -2.66 -2.21
CA GLU A 91 -0.87 -1.75 -3.10
C GLU A 91 0.08 -0.94 -4.00
N ASN A 92 1.11 -0.33 -3.40
CA ASN A 92 2.07 0.45 -4.18
C ASN A 92 2.92 -0.43 -5.09
N ILE A 93 3.28 -1.66 -4.70
CA ILE A 93 3.97 -2.58 -5.62
C ILE A 93 3.08 -2.94 -6.80
N ILE A 94 1.78 -3.18 -6.60
CA ILE A 94 0.81 -3.48 -7.68
C ILE A 94 0.69 -2.29 -8.65
N ILE A 95 0.58 -1.08 -8.12
CA ILE A 95 0.53 0.15 -8.92
C ILE A 95 1.84 0.31 -9.69
N GLY A 96 2.98 0.21 -9.00
CA GLY A 96 4.31 0.30 -9.61
C GLY A 96 4.52 -0.72 -10.72
N ALA A 97 4.16 -1.99 -10.48
CA ALA A 97 4.22 -3.06 -11.48
C ALA A 97 3.39 -2.74 -12.73
N SER A 98 2.20 -2.15 -12.55
CA SER A 98 1.37 -1.69 -13.66
C SER A 98 2.04 -0.55 -14.44
N LEU A 99 2.60 0.44 -13.74
CA LEU A 99 3.24 1.63 -14.33
C LEU A 99 4.52 1.30 -15.10
N VAL A 100 5.28 0.28 -14.68
CA VAL A 100 6.50 -0.15 -15.40
C VAL A 100 6.22 -1.13 -16.53
N GLY A 101 4.94 -1.32 -16.90
CA GLY A 101 4.56 -2.18 -18.02
C GLY A 101 4.55 -3.69 -17.70
N ARG A 102 4.39 -4.07 -16.42
CA ARG A 102 4.27 -5.47 -15.96
C ARG A 102 2.84 -5.79 -15.47
N PRO A 103 1.78 -5.66 -16.30
CA PRO A 103 0.38 -5.84 -15.87
C PRO A 103 0.07 -7.26 -15.38
N THR A 104 0.69 -8.29 -15.97
CA THR A 104 0.49 -9.69 -15.53
C THR A 104 1.00 -9.91 -14.10
N LEU A 105 2.12 -9.29 -13.74
CA LEU A 105 2.65 -9.32 -12.38
C LEU A 105 1.69 -8.62 -11.42
N ALA A 106 1.20 -7.43 -11.80
CA ALA A 106 0.21 -6.70 -11.00
C ALA A 106 -1.07 -7.51 -10.75
N THR A 107 -1.57 -8.24 -11.75
CA THR A 107 -2.73 -9.13 -11.59
C THR A 107 -2.44 -10.26 -10.60
N ARG A 108 -1.32 -10.97 -10.75
CA ARG A 108 -0.95 -12.05 -9.81
C ARG A 108 -0.76 -11.56 -8.39
N LEU A 109 -0.17 -10.38 -8.21
CA LEU A 109 0.01 -9.77 -6.89
C LEU A 109 -1.33 -9.41 -6.22
N ARG A 110 -2.35 -9.02 -7.00
CA ARG A 110 -3.71 -8.80 -6.47
C ARG A 110 -4.35 -10.09 -5.95
N GLU A 111 -4.09 -11.22 -6.60
CA GLU A 111 -4.62 -12.53 -6.22
C GLU A 111 -4.04 -13.05 -4.89
N ILE A 112 -2.86 -12.58 -4.48
CA ILE A 112 -2.22 -12.94 -3.20
C ILE A 112 -2.98 -12.31 -2.01
N ARG A 113 -3.69 -11.19 -2.23
CA ARG A 113 -4.47 -10.56 -1.17
C ARG A 113 -5.73 -11.41 -0.92
N PRO A 114 -5.92 -11.99 0.27
CA PRO A 114 -7.25 -12.47 0.63
C PRO A 114 -8.20 -11.29 0.58
N LEU A 115 -9.33 -11.40 -0.13
CA LEU A 115 -10.39 -10.42 0.00
C LEU A 115 -10.69 -10.28 1.51
N PRO A 116 -10.78 -9.06 2.06
CA PRO A 116 -11.28 -8.93 3.41
C PRO A 116 -12.67 -9.59 3.45
N ASP A 117 -12.86 -10.58 4.31
CA ASP A 117 -14.15 -11.28 4.52
C ASP A 117 -15.30 -10.32 4.89
N ASN A 118 -15.00 -9.03 5.13
CA ASN A 118 -15.95 -7.94 5.19
C ASN A 118 -15.42 -6.74 4.40
N ALA A 119 -15.66 -6.71 3.09
CA ALA A 119 -15.71 -5.47 2.35
C ALA A 119 -17.09 -4.85 2.58
N ASP A 120 -17.25 -4.08 3.66
CA ASP A 120 -18.08 -2.88 3.54
C ASP A 120 -17.47 -2.11 2.36
N ALA A 121 -18.13 -2.22 1.20
CA ALA A 121 -17.70 -1.55 0.00
C ALA A 121 -17.54 -0.05 0.34
N PRO A 122 -16.46 0.61 -0.10
CA PRO A 122 -16.47 2.06 -0.11
C PRO A 122 -17.64 2.47 -0.99
N VAL A 123 -18.68 3.04 -0.38
CA VAL A 123 -19.77 3.71 -1.09
C VAL A 123 -19.11 4.83 -1.87
N LEU A 124 -18.82 4.58 -3.14
CA LEU A 124 -18.55 5.64 -4.10
C LEU A 124 -19.78 6.55 -4.06
N PRO A 125 -19.62 7.88 -3.96
CA PRO A 125 -20.77 8.77 -4.04
C PRO A 125 -21.45 8.50 -5.39
N GLU A 126 -22.69 8.00 -5.33
CA GLU A 126 -23.52 7.81 -6.52
C GLU A 126 -23.62 9.17 -7.22
N ASP A 127 -23.18 9.16 -8.48
CA ASP A 127 -23.24 10.27 -9.41
C ASP A 127 -24.67 10.82 -9.40
N THR A 128 -24.87 11.95 -8.72
CA THR A 128 -26.19 12.58 -8.59
C THR A 128 -26.47 13.37 -9.87
N ALA A 129 -26.56 12.66 -10.98
CA ALA A 129 -27.11 13.16 -12.23
C ALA A 129 -28.58 12.75 -12.30
N GLN A 130 -29.42 13.37 -11.46
CA GLN A 130 -30.86 13.40 -11.69
C GLN A 130 -31.12 14.27 -12.92
N ASN A 131 -31.14 13.59 -14.06
CA ASN A 131 -31.66 14.07 -15.32
C ASN A 131 -33.19 13.91 -15.32
N ASP A 132 -33.89 14.81 -14.64
CA ASP A 132 -35.34 14.98 -14.85
C ASP A 132 -35.55 16.00 -15.98
N SER A 133 -35.53 15.45 -17.18
CA SER A 133 -36.10 16.08 -18.37
C SER A 133 -37.63 15.94 -18.29
N GLU A 134 -38.33 17.01 -17.91
CA GLU A 134 -39.75 17.18 -18.25
C GLU A 134 -39.94 18.34 -19.26
N PRO A 135 -40.74 18.15 -20.33
CA PRO A 135 -40.87 19.09 -21.44
C PRO A 135 -41.94 20.20 -21.20
N PRO A 136 -41.97 21.27 -22.02
CA PRO A 136 -42.79 22.45 -21.76
C PRO A 136 -44.21 22.39 -22.37
N GLU A 137 -45.11 23.11 -21.67
CA GLU A 137 -46.38 23.78 -22.09
C GLU A 137 -47.38 23.07 -23.02
N THR A 138 -48.67 22.99 -22.63
CA THR A 138 -49.80 23.68 -23.34
C THR A 138 -51.12 23.68 -22.51
N THR A 139 -51.57 24.87 -22.09
CA THR A 139 -52.91 25.51 -22.22
C THR A 139 -54.26 24.83 -21.87
N GLN A 140 -55.07 25.60 -21.10
CA GLN A 140 -56.56 25.80 -21.08
C GLN A 140 -57.47 24.88 -20.23
N PRO A 141 -58.74 25.26 -19.92
CA PRO A 141 -59.27 26.50 -19.32
C PRO A 141 -60.30 26.25 -18.18
N ALA A 142 -60.69 27.29 -17.43
CA ALA A 142 -62.06 27.55 -16.95
C ALA A 142 -62.17 28.98 -16.42
#